data_AF-A0A4Y8KWN4-F1
#
_entry.id   AF-A0A4Y8KWN4-F1
#
_cell.length_a   1.000
_cell.length_b   1.000
_cell.length_c   1.000
_cell.angle_alpha   90.00
_cell.angle_beta   90.00
_cell.angle_gamma   90.00
#
_symmetry.space_group_name_H-M   'P 1'
#
loop_
_entity.id
_entity.type
_entity.pdbx_description
1 polymer ?
#
loop_
_entity_poly.entity_id
_entity_poly.type
_entity_poly.pdbx_seq_one_letter_code
_entity_poly.pdbx_strand_id
1 'polypeptide(L)'
;MKLIPIKFVILIYTNKGGYQVKRTVEKVLVIVALVLQLLVLISGLFLAVFIGTSYPEQLPQVTELWYGWIVLAVHLAGLLAGLAALFKMKNNPKAAGVTFLITGIIMLLLTLGATLIQSVLFMIVGIMCLVRRPEASLAAN
;
A
#
# COMPACT_ATOMS: atom_id res chain seq x y z
N MET A 1 -15.58 -37.87 -32.02
CA MET A 1 -15.67 -36.58 -31.30
C MET A 1 -14.28 -36.29 -30.71
N LYS A 2 -13.49 -35.39 -31.32
CA LYS A 2 -12.10 -35.10 -30.88
C LYS A 2 -12.15 -34.09 -29.73
N LEU A 3 -11.67 -34.51 -28.55
CA LEU A 3 -11.51 -33.64 -27.38
C LEU A 3 -10.44 -32.59 -27.69
N ILE A 4 -10.82 -31.31 -27.61
CA ILE A 4 -9.87 -30.20 -27.68
C ILE A 4 -8.97 -30.28 -26.44
N PRO A 5 -7.64 -30.35 -26.58
CA PRO A 5 -6.74 -30.48 -25.43
C PRO A 5 -6.86 -29.24 -24.54
N ILE A 6 -7.02 -29.46 -23.23
CA ILE A 6 -7.17 -28.42 -22.18
C ILE A 6 -6.09 -27.33 -22.26
N LYS A 7 -4.89 -27.68 -22.72
CA LYS A 7 -3.79 -26.71 -22.96
C LYS A 7 -4.17 -25.62 -23.97
N PHE A 8 -5.00 -25.94 -24.96
CA PHE A 8 -5.46 -25.00 -25.99
C PHE A 8 -6.46 -23.98 -25.43
N VAL A 9 -7.31 -24.40 -24.48
CA VAL A 9 -8.26 -23.51 -23.79
C VAL A 9 -7.51 -22.55 -22.86
N ILE A 10 -6.46 -23.02 -22.17
CA ILE A 10 -5.59 -22.17 -21.35
C ILE A 10 -4.81 -21.17 -22.21
N LEU A 11 -4.35 -21.59 -23.40
CA LEU A 11 -3.59 -20.72 -24.32
C LEU A 11 -4.42 -19.53 -24.83
N ILE A 12 -5.72 -19.74 -25.09
CA ILE A 12 -6.63 -18.69 -25.57
C ILE A 12 -6.88 -17.61 -24.50
N TYR A 13 -6.89 -17.98 -23.20
CA TYR A 13 -7.04 -17.00 -22.12
C TYR A 13 -5.78 -16.15 -21.89
N THR A 14 -4.59 -16.67 -22.23
CA THR A 14 -3.33 -15.94 -22.05
C THR A 14 -2.99 -14.98 -23.19
N ASN A 15 -3.69 -15.06 -24.32
CA ASN A 15 -3.39 -14.29 -25.52
C ASN A 15 -4.47 -13.22 -25.81
N LYS A 16 -4.66 -12.30 -24.87
CA LYS A 16 -5.26 -10.98 -25.17
C LYS A 16 -4.17 -9.93 -25.13
N GLY A 17 -3.54 -9.78 -26.30
CA GLY A 17 -2.92 -8.59 -26.89
C GLY A 17 -2.41 -7.49 -25.95
N GLY A 18 -1.09 -7.26 -26.00
CA GLY A 18 -0.49 -6.04 -26.59
C GLY A 18 -0.95 -4.65 -26.15
N TYR A 19 -1.84 -4.51 -25.16
CA TYR A 19 -2.19 -3.21 -24.60
C TYR A 19 -1.13 -2.83 -23.58
N GLN A 20 -0.36 -1.80 -23.89
CA GLN A 20 0.50 -1.07 -22.96
C GLN A 20 -0.40 -0.41 -21.91
N VAL A 21 -0.90 -1.18 -20.95
CA VAL A 21 -1.76 -0.67 -19.88
C VAL A 21 -0.94 0.43 -19.20
N LYS A 22 -1.46 1.63 -18.98
CA LYS A 22 -0.69 2.62 -18.19
C LYS A 22 -0.78 2.20 -16.71
N ARG A 23 0.29 2.40 -15.91
CA ARG A 23 0.24 2.20 -14.45
C ARG A 23 -0.57 3.28 -13.71
N THR A 24 -1.64 3.77 -14.36
CA THR A 24 -2.42 4.92 -13.88
C THR A 24 -3.18 4.54 -12.63
N VAL A 25 -3.83 3.36 -12.63
CA VAL A 25 -4.61 2.90 -11.48
C VAL A 25 -3.72 2.66 -10.28
N GLU A 26 -2.56 2.01 -10.44
CA GLU A 26 -1.62 1.80 -9.33
C GLU A 26 -1.12 3.13 -8.78
N LYS A 27 -0.75 4.09 -9.64
CA LYS A 27 -0.31 5.42 -9.21
C LYS A 27 -1.40 6.18 -8.46
N VAL A 28 -2.63 6.18 -8.96
CA VAL A 28 -3.76 6.85 -8.31
C VAL A 28 -4.04 6.24 -6.95
N LEU A 29 -4.09 4.91 -6.84
CA LEU A 29 -4.30 4.23 -5.57
C LEU A 29 -3.18 4.52 -4.56
N VAL A 30 -1.92 4.57 -5.01
CA VAL A 30 -0.79 4.96 -4.15
C VAL A 30 -0.95 6.40 -3.67
N ILE A 31 -1.28 7.33 -4.56
CA ILE A 31 -1.47 8.75 -4.19
C ILE A 31 -2.59 8.87 -3.15
N VAL A 32 -3.72 8.21 -3.36
CA VAL A 32 -4.83 8.21 -2.39
C VAL A 32 -4.40 7.64 -1.05
N ALA A 33 -3.68 6.50 -1.03
CA ALA A 33 -3.18 5.91 0.20
C ALA A 33 -2.19 6.83 0.93
N LEU A 34 -1.29 7.50 0.22
CA LEU A 34 -0.34 8.46 0.80
C LEU A 34 -1.03 9.72 1.34
N VAL A 35 -2.08 10.19 0.68
CA VAL A 35 -2.89 11.32 1.19
C VAL A 35 -3.61 10.94 2.48
N LEU A 36 -4.21 9.74 2.53
CA LEU A 36 -4.82 9.23 3.76
C LEU A 36 -3.78 9.08 4.88
N GLN A 37 -2.58 8.60 4.56
CA GLN A 37 -1.46 8.49 5.50
C GLN A 37 -1.04 9.85 6.07
N LEU A 38 -0.97 10.89 5.23
CA LEU A 38 -0.68 12.25 5.67
C LEU A 38 -1.80 12.82 6.54
N LEU A 39 -3.06 12.57 6.17
CA LEU A 39 -4.21 12.99 6.96
C LEU A 39 -4.13 12.42 8.38
N VAL A 40 -3.84 11.12 8.52
CA VAL A 40 -3.72 10.48 9.84
C VAL A 40 -2.56 11.04 10.66
N LEU A 41 -1.41 11.31 10.04
CA LEU A 41 -0.27 11.94 10.73
C LEU A 41 -0.62 13.34 11.24
N ILE A 42 -1.26 14.16 10.40
CA ILE A 42 -1.66 15.53 10.76
C ILE A 42 -2.72 15.48 11.87
N SER A 43 -3.77 14.67 11.70
CA SER A 43 -4.84 14.57 12.71
C SER A 43 -4.32 13.98 14.02
N GLY A 44 -3.46 12.97 13.96
CA GLY A 44 -2.87 12.34 15.14
C GLY A 44 -1.99 13.32 15.93
N LEU A 45 -1.14 14.09 15.24
CA LEU A 45 -0.32 15.10 15.88
C LEU A 45 -1.17 16.25 16.45
N PHE A 46 -2.16 16.71 15.69
CA PHE A 46 -3.09 17.74 16.14
C PHE A 46 -3.83 17.32 17.41
N LEU A 47 -4.40 16.11 17.44
CA LEU A 47 -5.09 15.59 18.62
C LEU A 47 -4.16 15.44 19.81
N ALA A 48 -2.94 14.92 19.60
CA ALA A 48 -1.96 14.78 20.67
C ALA A 48 -1.61 16.13 21.32
N VAL A 49 -1.38 17.17 20.50
CA VAL A 49 -1.10 18.53 20.99
C VAL A 49 -2.34 19.12 21.66
N PHE A 50 -3.52 19.03 21.03
CA PHE A 50 -4.77 19.60 21.52
C PHE A 50 -5.16 19.03 22.88
N ILE A 51 -5.06 17.70 23.06
CA ILE A 51 -5.36 17.04 24.33
C ILE A 51 -4.34 17.48 25.39
N GLY A 52 -3.05 17.48 25.05
CA GLY A 52 -1.98 17.87 25.98
C GLY A 52 -2.06 19.32 26.46
N THR A 53 -2.61 20.23 25.66
CA THR A 53 -2.76 21.65 26.03
C THR A 53 -4.12 21.97 26.66
N SER A 54 -5.20 21.32 26.22
CA SER A 54 -6.57 21.65 26.64
C SER A 54 -7.03 20.89 27.88
N TYR A 55 -6.47 19.69 28.12
CA TYR A 55 -6.88 18.81 29.23
C TYR A 55 -5.66 18.26 29.99
N PRO A 56 -4.82 19.13 30.60
CA PRO A 56 -3.59 18.71 31.28
C PRO A 56 -3.82 17.80 32.49
N GLU A 57 -5.03 17.78 33.05
CA GLU A 57 -5.40 16.91 34.18
C GLU A 57 -5.84 15.50 33.73
N GLN A 58 -6.31 15.36 32.48
CA GLN A 58 -6.63 14.08 31.85
C GLN A 58 -5.46 13.56 31.01
N LEU A 59 -4.23 13.80 31.45
CA LEU A 59 -3.08 13.23 30.76
C LEU A 59 -3.25 11.71 30.74
N PRO A 60 -3.16 11.09 29.54
CA PRO A 60 -3.26 9.65 29.44
C PRO A 60 -2.24 9.00 30.37
N GLN A 61 -2.57 7.84 30.94
CA GLN A 61 -1.58 7.06 31.68
C GLN A 61 -0.31 6.91 30.82
N VAL A 62 0.86 6.80 31.45
CA VAL A 62 2.16 6.69 30.74
C VAL A 62 2.10 5.63 29.64
N THR A 63 1.26 4.61 29.82
CA THR A 63 0.98 3.55 28.87
C THR A 63 0.34 4.02 27.55
N GLU A 64 -0.69 4.85 27.64
CA GLU A 64 -1.43 5.37 26.49
C GLU A 64 -0.58 6.35 25.67
N LEU A 65 0.28 7.11 26.35
CA LEU A 65 1.21 8.03 25.72
C LEU A 65 2.25 7.29 24.86
N TRP A 66 2.90 6.24 25.36
CA TRP A 66 3.90 5.52 24.56
C TRP A 66 3.29 4.86 23.33
N TYR A 67 2.08 4.31 23.46
CA TYR A 67 1.40 3.70 22.32
C TYR A 67 1.12 4.73 21.22
N GLY A 68 0.60 5.91 21.57
CA GLY A 68 0.36 6.99 20.62
C GLY A 68 1.62 7.41 19.84
N TRP A 69 2.75 7.54 20.52
CA TRP A 69 4.04 7.84 19.88
C TRP A 69 4.53 6.72 18.96
N ILE A 70 4.36 5.45 19.36
CA ILE A 70 4.68 4.31 18.49
C ILE A 70 3.81 4.33 17.25
N VAL A 71 2.50 4.55 17.38
CA VAL A 71 1.60 4.63 16.24
C VAL A 71 2.03 5.74 15.28
N LEU A 72 2.37 6.94 15.78
CA LEU A 72 2.88 8.03 14.94
C LEU A 72 4.21 7.66 14.26
N ALA A 73 5.14 7.01 14.96
CA ALA A 73 6.40 6.56 14.39
C ALA A 73 6.20 5.51 13.28
N VAL A 74 5.28 4.57 13.48
CA VAL A 74 4.90 3.56 12.48
C VAL A 74 4.30 4.22 11.24
N HIS A 75 3.44 5.24 11.42
CA HIS A 75 2.87 6.00 10.31
C HIS A 75 3.94 6.77 9.52
N LEU A 76 4.90 7.36 10.22
CA LEU A 76 6.03 8.04 9.57
C LEU A 76 6.89 7.05 8.77
N ALA A 77 7.21 5.89 9.35
CA ALA A 77 7.95 4.83 8.67
C ALA A 77 7.18 4.30 7.44
N GLY A 78 5.87 4.08 7.58
CA GLY A 78 4.98 3.66 6.49
C GLY A 78 4.91 4.68 5.35
N LEU A 79 4.87 5.97 5.67
CA LEU A 79 4.91 7.06 4.69
C LEU A 79 6.22 7.03 3.88
N LEU A 80 7.37 6.92 4.56
CA LEU A 80 8.68 6.85 3.91
C LEU A 80 8.80 5.60 3.04
N ALA A 81 8.34 4.45 3.52
CA ALA A 81 8.32 3.20 2.76
C ALA A 81 7.41 3.30 1.52
N GLY A 82 6.23 3.89 1.66
CA GLY A 82 5.29 4.12 0.56
C GLY A 82 5.84 5.07 -0.51
N LEU A 83 6.51 6.15 -0.10
CA LEU A 83 7.21 7.07 -1.02
C LEU A 83 8.36 6.37 -1.74
N ALA A 84 9.21 5.64 -1.02
CA ALA A 84 10.30 4.86 -1.61
C ALA A 84 9.79 3.82 -2.62
N ALA A 85 8.69 3.14 -2.30
CA ALA A 85 8.05 2.17 -3.20
C ALA A 85 7.47 2.84 -4.46
N LEU A 86 6.86 4.03 -4.32
CA LEU A 86 6.34 4.80 -5.46
C LEU A 86 7.44 5.14 -6.47
N PHE A 87 8.61 5.59 -6.01
CA PHE A 87 9.75 5.87 -6.89
C PHE A 87 10.32 4.59 -7.53
N LYS A 88 10.40 3.50 -6.75
CA LYS A 88 10.85 2.19 -7.26
C LYS A 88 9.90 1.58 -8.29
N MET A 89 8.62 1.97 -8.29
CA MET A 89 7.60 1.39 -9.16
C MET A 89 7.89 1.56 -10.65
N LYS A 90 8.68 2.56 -11.06
CA LYS A 90 9.10 2.73 -12.47
C LYS A 90 10.11 1.65 -12.90
N ASN A 91 11.11 1.40 -12.07
CA ASN A 91 12.27 0.60 -12.44
C ASN A 91 12.14 -0.87 -12.01
N ASN A 92 11.52 -1.12 -10.84
CA ASN A 92 11.33 -2.46 -10.29
C ASN A 92 9.94 -2.60 -9.66
N PRO A 93 8.89 -2.85 -10.48
CA PRO A 93 7.52 -3.04 -10.00
C PRO A 93 7.37 -4.14 -8.97
N LYS A 94 8.10 -5.25 -9.13
CA LYS A 94 7.99 -6.40 -8.22
C LYS A 94 8.46 -6.01 -6.83
N ALA A 95 9.63 -5.36 -6.73
CA ALA A 95 10.13 -4.86 -5.47
C ALA A 95 9.18 -3.83 -4.84
N ALA A 96 8.66 -2.88 -5.62
CA ALA A 96 7.68 -1.91 -5.14
C ALA A 96 6.40 -2.60 -4.62
N GLY A 97 5.92 -3.62 -5.32
CA GLY A 97 4.74 -4.40 -4.92
C GLY A 97 4.93 -5.13 -3.59
N VAL A 98 6.07 -5.79 -3.39
CA VAL A 98 6.41 -6.41 -2.10
C VAL A 98 6.46 -5.35 -0.99
N THR A 99 7.10 -4.20 -1.24
CA THR A 99 7.17 -3.13 -0.24
C THR A 99 5.79 -2.61 0.15
N PHE A 100 4.90 -2.35 -0.80
CA PHE A 100 3.53 -1.92 -0.49
C PHE A 100 2.73 -2.98 0.26
N LEU A 101 2.87 -4.25 -0.12
CA LEU A 101 2.18 -5.35 0.56
C LEU A 101 2.62 -5.49 2.02
N ILE A 102 3.94 -5.53 2.26
CA ILE A 102 4.50 -5.62 3.61
C ILE A 102 4.11 -4.38 4.43
N THR A 103 4.22 -3.19 3.84
CA THR A 103 3.84 -1.94 4.52
C THR A 103 2.37 -1.97 4.92
N GLY A 104 1.46 -2.39 4.02
CA GLY A 104 0.03 -2.50 4.33
C GLY A 104 -0.26 -3.47 5.47
N ILE A 105 0.38 -4.64 5.50
CA ILE A 105 0.21 -5.64 6.56
C ILE A 105 0.74 -5.12 7.90
N ILE A 106 1.95 -4.57 7.91
CA ILE A 106 2.56 -4.02 9.14
C ILE A 106 1.72 -2.88 9.68
N MET A 107 1.31 -1.94 8.81
CA MET A 107 0.46 -0.82 9.19
C MET A 107 -0.86 -1.31 9.77
N LEU A 108 -1.52 -2.31 9.16
CA LEU A 108 -2.79 -2.82 9.66
C LEU A 108 -2.67 -3.41 11.09
N LEU A 109 -1.62 -4.19 11.33
CA LEU A 109 -1.44 -4.87 12.62
C LEU A 109 -1.00 -3.91 13.72
N LEU A 110 -0.04 -3.02 13.44
CA LEU A 110 0.50 -2.12 14.45
C LEU A 110 -0.46 -0.99 14.83
N THR A 111 -1.38 -0.62 13.93
CA THR A 111 -2.41 0.39 14.21
C THR A 111 -3.72 -0.22 14.72
N LEU A 112 -3.75 -1.54 14.96
CA LEU A 112 -4.93 -2.27 15.41
C LEU A 112 -6.17 -2.03 14.52
N GLY A 113 -5.95 -1.83 13.22
CA GLY A 113 -7.01 -1.57 12.27
C GLY A 113 -7.49 -0.11 12.18
N ALA A 114 -6.94 0.82 12.97
CA ALA A 114 -7.32 2.24 12.90
C ALA A 114 -7.14 2.85 11.50
N THR A 115 -6.19 2.31 10.71
CA THR A 115 -5.95 2.71 9.32
C THR A 115 -6.35 1.66 8.29
N LEU A 116 -7.39 0.88 8.57
CA LEU A 116 -7.86 -0.23 7.72
C LEU A 116 -7.93 0.15 6.23
N ILE A 117 -8.60 1.26 5.90
CA ILE A 117 -8.81 1.70 4.52
C ILE A 117 -7.46 1.93 3.83
N GLN A 118 -6.56 2.65 4.47
CA GLN A 118 -5.24 2.97 3.93
C GLN A 118 -4.37 1.72 3.78
N SER A 119 -4.35 0.84 4.79
CA SER A 119 -3.61 -0.41 4.77
C SER A 119 -4.08 -1.33 3.65
N VAL A 120 -5.40 -1.42 3.44
CA VAL A 120 -5.98 -2.20 2.34
C VAL A 120 -5.60 -1.63 0.98
N LEU A 121 -5.59 -0.31 0.80
CA LEU A 121 -5.13 0.31 -0.44
C LEU A 121 -3.66 -0.05 -0.75
N PHE A 122 -2.78 -0.03 0.25
CA PHE A 122 -1.39 -0.47 0.06
C PHE A 122 -1.30 -1.95 -0.29
N MET A 123 -2.09 -2.83 0.33
CA MET A 123 -2.11 -4.25 -0.03
C MET A 123 -2.60 -4.49 -1.46
N ILE A 124 -3.67 -3.81 -1.88
CA ILE A 124 -4.22 -3.90 -3.25
C ILE A 124 -3.16 -3.46 -4.28
N VAL A 125 -2.53 -2.30 -4.07
CA VAL A 125 -1.44 -1.82 -4.93
C VAL A 125 -0.29 -2.83 -4.96
N GLY A 126 0.06 -3.39 -3.79
CA GLY A 126 1.10 -4.39 -3.67
C GLY A 126 0.83 -5.60 -4.56
N ILE A 127 -0.37 -6.17 -4.46
CA ILE A 127 -0.79 -7.32 -5.28
C ILE A 127 -0.82 -6.94 -6.76
N MET A 128 -1.36 -5.78 -7.14
CA MET A 128 -1.39 -5.32 -8.54
C MET A 128 0.02 -5.20 -9.13
N CYS A 129 0.96 -4.64 -8.37
CA CYS A 129 2.36 -4.53 -8.79
C CYS A 129 3.05 -5.90 -8.97
N LEU A 130 2.64 -6.91 -8.19
CA LEU A 130 3.20 -8.27 -8.25
C LEU A 130 2.65 -9.10 -9.40
N VAL A 131 1.33 -9.01 -9.65
CA VAL A 131 0.64 -9.79 -10.69
C VAL A 131 0.95 -9.25 -12.09
N ARG A 132 1.27 -7.96 -12.20
CA ARG A 132 1.47 -7.29 -13.47
C ARG A 132 2.80 -7.66 -14.15
N ARG A 133 2.72 -8.22 -15.36
CA ARG A 133 3.90 -8.63 -16.15
C ARG A 133 4.61 -7.41 -16.79
N PRO A 134 5.95 -7.34 -16.79
CA PRO A 134 6.69 -6.31 -17.50
C PRO A 134 6.59 -6.51 -19.02
N GLU A 135 6.38 -5.42 -19.75
CA GLU A 135 6.16 -5.40 -21.20
C GLU A 135 7.32 -6.00 -22.00
N ALA A 136 8.55 -5.91 -21.50
CA ALA A 136 9.73 -6.52 -22.11
C ALA A 136 9.63 -8.05 -22.25
N SER A 137 8.82 -8.72 -21.43
CA SER A 137 8.61 -10.17 -21.51
C SER A 137 7.62 -10.61 -22.60
N LEU A 138 6.82 -9.68 -23.13
CA LEU A 138 5.85 -9.93 -24.20
C LEU A 138 6.40 -9.63 -25.60
N ALA A 139 7.51 -8.89 -25.71
CA ALA A 139 8.18 -8.59 -26.98
C ALA A 139 9.26 -9.63 -27.37
N ALA A 140 9.52 -10.61 -26.50
CA ALA A 140 10.59 -11.60 -26.66
C ALA A 140 10.08 -13.05 -26.88
N ASN A 141 8.77 -13.24 -27.10
CA ASN A 141 8.14 -14.51 -27.49
C ASN A 141 7.21 -14.27 -28.68
#